data_AF-A0A523RQ78-F1
#
_entry.id   AF-A0A523RQ78-F1
#
_cell.length_a   1.000
_cell.length_b   1.000
_cell.length_c   1.000
_cell.angle_alpha   90.00
_cell.angle_beta   90.00
_cell.angle_gamma   90.00
#
_symmetry.space_group_name_H-M   'P 1'
#
loop_
_entity.id
_entity.type
_entity.pdbx_description
1 polymer ?
#
loop_
_entity_poly.entity_id
_entity_poly.type
_entity_poly.pdbx_seq_one_letter_code
_entity_poly.pdbx_strand_id
1 'polypeptide(L)'
;MSNDSEKSSDSGKIKKSLDDIVHKLDQDADASKSWAKSVSSNKEEWEKLKKKIHERQKALKQLVTNKKAGLVGQDEFDEKYRKLQDELTELEFTVYNMRLGTRVSQ
;
A
#
# COMPACT_ATOMS: atom_id res chain seq x y z
N MET A 1 -27.86 -5.99 -30.65
CA MET A 1 -28.55 -6.12 -29.35
C MET A 1 -27.53 -6.58 -28.34
N SER A 2 -27.54 -5.91 -27.19
CA SER A 2 -26.50 -5.83 -26.16
C SER A 2 -26.18 -7.17 -25.50
N ASN A 3 -24.94 -7.32 -25.02
CA ASN A 3 -24.69 -8.11 -23.83
C ASN A 3 -23.76 -7.33 -22.90
N ASP A 4 -24.38 -6.79 -21.87
CA ASP A 4 -23.79 -6.23 -20.66
C ASP A 4 -23.10 -7.33 -19.87
N SER A 5 -21.90 -7.07 -19.34
CA SER A 5 -21.32 -7.81 -18.22
C SER A 5 -20.22 -6.99 -17.57
N GLU A 6 -20.68 -6.08 -16.72
CA GLU A 6 -20.10 -5.70 -15.42
C GLU A 6 -18.71 -6.29 -15.09
N LYS A 7 -17.68 -5.45 -15.17
CA LYS A 7 -16.42 -5.67 -14.43
C LYS A 7 -16.06 -4.42 -13.63
N SER A 8 -16.95 -4.05 -12.72
CA SER A 8 -16.84 -2.90 -11.82
C SER A 8 -16.79 -3.34 -10.35
N SER A 9 -16.03 -4.39 -10.03
CA SER A 9 -15.78 -4.77 -8.63
C SER A 9 -14.34 -5.17 -8.46
N ASP A 10 -13.52 -4.25 -7.95
CA ASP A 10 -12.45 -4.56 -6.98
C ASP A 10 -11.71 -3.29 -6.51
N SER A 11 -11.63 -2.27 -7.37
CA SER A 11 -10.87 -1.05 -7.06
C SER A 11 -11.40 -0.29 -5.84
N GLY A 12 -12.71 -0.37 -5.56
CA GLY A 12 -13.33 0.26 -4.40
C GLY A 12 -13.07 -0.48 -3.08
N LYS A 13 -12.89 -1.81 -3.12
CA LYS A 13 -12.62 -2.62 -1.92
C LYS A 13 -11.17 -2.44 -1.45
N ILE A 14 -10.23 -2.39 -2.39
CA ILE A 14 -8.80 -2.20 -2.08
C ILE A 14 -8.53 -0.80 -1.48
N LYS A 15 -9.15 0.25 -2.04
CA LYS A 15 -9.06 1.61 -1.46
C LYS A 15 -9.67 1.69 -0.06
N LYS A 16 -10.83 1.05 0.15
CA LYS A 16 -11.44 0.93 1.47
C LYS A 16 -10.52 0.23 2.45
N SER A 17 -9.86 -0.85 2.04
CA SER A 17 -8.94 -1.60 2.91
C SER A 17 -7.79 -0.75 3.42
N LEU A 18 -7.18 0.08 2.57
CA LEU A 18 -6.05 0.93 2.97
C LEU A 18 -6.50 2.10 3.86
N ASP A 19 -7.59 2.78 3.51
CA ASP A 19 -8.15 3.85 4.35
C ASP A 19 -8.68 3.29 5.68
N ASP A 20 -9.31 2.12 5.71
CA ASP A 20 -9.77 1.48 6.93
C ASP A 20 -8.60 1.04 7.83
N ILE A 21 -7.47 0.65 7.24
CA ILE A 21 -6.25 0.35 8.00
C ILE A 21 -5.68 1.64 8.59
N VAL A 22 -5.56 2.72 7.79
CA VAL A 22 -5.11 4.05 8.25
C VAL A 22 -6.02 4.63 9.31
N HIS A 23 -7.34 4.46 9.17
CA HIS A 23 -8.33 4.97 10.11
C HIS A 23 -8.39 4.15 11.41
N LYS A 24 -8.22 2.82 11.34
CA LYS A 24 -8.06 1.97 12.54
C LYS A 24 -6.72 2.21 13.24
N LEU A 25 -5.68 2.57 12.49
CA LEU A 25 -4.36 2.97 13.02
C LEU A 25 -4.44 4.23 13.91
N ASP A 26 -5.41 5.12 13.66
CA ASP A 26 -5.57 6.38 14.39
C ASP A 26 -6.41 6.25 15.68
N GLN A 27 -7.08 5.11 15.89
CA GLN A 27 -8.09 4.96 16.97
C GLN A 27 -7.58 4.35 18.29
N ASP A 28 -6.41 3.71 18.35
CA ASP A 28 -5.86 3.18 19.61
C ASP A 28 -5.03 4.23 20.36
N ALA A 29 -5.61 4.90 21.36
CA ALA A 29 -5.00 6.03 22.06
C ALA A 29 -3.66 5.70 22.77
N ASP A 30 -3.48 4.48 23.28
CA ASP A 30 -2.22 4.06 23.93
C ASP A 30 -1.18 3.56 22.93
N ALA A 31 -1.61 2.90 21.84
CA ALA A 31 -0.72 2.56 20.73
C ALA A 31 -0.27 3.81 19.96
N SER A 32 -1.12 4.83 19.87
CA SER A 32 -0.86 6.11 19.21
C SER A 32 0.23 6.92 19.93
N LYS A 33 0.31 6.87 21.26
CA LYS A 33 1.40 7.53 22.02
C LYS A 33 2.76 6.87 21.82
N SER A 34 2.83 5.53 21.85
CA SER A 34 4.07 4.79 21.56
C SER A 34 4.50 4.97 20.10
N TRP A 35 3.53 4.95 19.19
CA TRP A 35 3.70 5.20 17.76
C TRP A 35 4.25 6.61 17.48
N ALA A 36 3.62 7.65 18.03
CA ALA A 36 4.06 9.02 17.87
C ALA A 36 5.50 9.20 18.37
N LYS A 37 5.89 8.51 19.45
CA LYS A 37 7.25 8.52 19.98
C LYS A 37 8.24 7.78 19.05
N SER A 38 7.88 6.62 18.51
CA SER A 38 8.71 5.87 17.55
C SER A 38 8.90 6.64 16.24
N VAL A 39 7.83 7.21 15.70
CA VAL A 39 7.83 8.02 14.48
C VAL A 39 8.60 9.33 14.66
N SER A 40 8.43 10.02 15.78
CA SER A 40 9.19 11.24 16.06
C SER A 40 10.69 10.97 16.26
N SER A 41 11.04 9.82 16.83
CA SER A 41 12.43 9.37 16.99
C SER A 41 13.07 8.94 15.66
N ASN A 42 12.27 8.50 14.67
CA ASN A 42 12.73 8.03 13.36
C ASN A 42 12.11 8.84 12.21
N LYS A 43 11.91 10.15 12.40
CA LYS A 43 11.12 11.00 11.49
C LYS A 43 11.62 10.96 10.05
N GLU A 44 12.93 10.95 9.84
CA GLU A 44 13.50 10.91 8.50
C GLU A 44 13.24 9.57 7.79
N GLU A 45 13.39 8.45 8.51
CA GLU A 45 13.06 7.12 7.98
C GLU A 45 11.57 6.99 7.68
N TRP A 46 10.73 7.58 8.53
CA TRP A 46 9.29 7.65 8.31
C TRP A 46 8.90 8.42 7.06
N GLU A 47 9.49 9.61 6.82
CA GLU A 47 9.24 10.36 5.58
C GLU A 47 9.72 9.61 4.34
N LYS A 48 10.89 8.96 4.42
CA LYS A 48 11.38 8.09 3.33
C LYS A 48 10.43 6.92 3.07
N LEU A 49 9.92 6.28 4.11
CA LEU A 49 8.98 5.16 4.01
C LEU A 49 7.66 5.60 3.37
N LYS A 50 7.10 6.72 3.82
CA LYS A 50 5.89 7.32 3.21
C LYS A 50 6.10 7.62 1.74
N LYS A 51 7.24 8.21 1.37
CA LYS A 51 7.56 8.51 -0.04
C LYS A 51 7.61 7.23 -0.88
N LYS A 52 8.29 6.17 -0.40
CA LYS A 52 8.36 4.88 -1.09
C LYS A 52 6.98 4.26 -1.28
N ILE A 53 6.16 4.21 -0.23
CA ILE A 53 4.79 3.70 -0.30
C ILE A 53 3.98 4.47 -1.36
N HIS A 54 4.06 5.80 -1.33
CA HIS A 54 3.34 6.64 -2.28
C HIS A 54 3.79 6.41 -3.74
N GLU A 55 5.10 6.28 -3.97
CA GLU A 55 5.65 5.98 -5.29
C GLU A 55 5.17 4.61 -5.81
N ARG A 56 5.15 3.58 -4.95
CA ARG A 56 4.67 2.24 -5.33
C ARG A 56 3.17 2.22 -5.60
N GLN A 57 2.37 2.90 -4.78
CA GLN A 57 0.94 3.05 -5.03
C GLN A 57 0.67 3.81 -6.34
N LYS A 58 1.48 4.83 -6.67
CA LYS A 58 1.39 5.55 -7.94
C LYS A 58 1.74 4.65 -9.12
N ALA A 59 2.81 3.86 -9.00
CA ALA A 59 3.22 2.89 -10.02
C ALA A 59 2.14 1.83 -10.26
N LEU A 60 1.51 1.31 -9.20
CA LEU A 60 0.41 0.35 -9.30
C LEU A 60 -0.81 0.95 -10.00
N LYS A 61 -1.19 2.18 -9.64
CA LYS A 61 -2.28 2.91 -10.33
C LYS A 61 -1.95 3.10 -11.82
N GLN A 62 -0.72 3.48 -12.15
CA GLN A 62 -0.30 3.65 -13.53
C GLN A 62 -0.33 2.32 -14.31
N LEU A 63 0.13 1.23 -13.70
CA LEU A 63 0.11 -0.10 -14.32
C LEU A 63 -1.32 -0.53 -14.66
N VAL A 64 -2.27 -0.35 -13.73
CA VAL A 64 -3.69 -0.63 -13.96
C VAL A 64 -4.27 0.25 -15.07
N THR A 65 -3.93 1.54 -15.09
CA THR A 65 -4.35 2.45 -16.18
C THR A 65 -3.80 2.01 -17.53
N ASN A 66 -2.51 1.66 -17.60
CA ASN A 66 -1.86 1.19 -18.83
C ASN A 66 -2.48 -0.12 -19.32
N LYS A 67 -2.79 -1.05 -18.41
CA LYS A 67 -3.48 -2.30 -18.75
C LYS A 67 -4.87 -2.05 -19.31
N LYS A 68 -5.65 -1.14 -18.71
CA LYS A 68 -6.97 -0.75 -19.22
C LYS A 68 -6.90 -0.08 -20.59
N ALA A 69 -5.83 0.66 -20.86
CA ALA A 69 -5.56 1.28 -22.15
C ALA A 69 -5.01 0.28 -23.20
N GLY A 70 -4.79 -0.99 -22.83
CA GLY A 70 -4.21 -2.00 -23.73
C GLY A 70 -2.72 -1.79 -24.04
N LEU A 71 -2.03 -0.92 -23.28
CA LEU A 71 -0.61 -0.61 -23.48
C LEU A 71 0.33 -1.67 -22.89
N VAL A 72 -0.21 -2.57 -22.06
CA VAL A 72 0.53 -3.62 -21.36
C VAL A 72 -0.21 -4.94 -21.56
N GLY A 73 0.54 -5.98 -21.93
CA GLY A 73 0.05 -7.34 -22.13
C GLY A 73 -0.51 -7.97 -20.84
N GLN A 74 -1.10 -9.17 -20.90
CA GLN A 74 -1.56 -9.85 -19.68
C GLN A 74 -0.37 -10.30 -18.82
N ASP A 75 0.58 -11.00 -19.43
CA ASP A 75 1.73 -11.56 -18.71
C ASP A 75 2.61 -10.46 -18.09
N GLU A 76 2.88 -9.38 -18.83
CA GLU A 76 3.62 -8.22 -18.32
C GLU A 76 2.89 -7.51 -17.19
N PHE A 77 1.55 -7.44 -17.26
CA PHE A 77 0.75 -6.87 -16.19
C PHE A 77 0.85 -7.73 -14.93
N ASP A 78 0.67 -9.04 -15.04
CA ASP A 78 0.66 -9.95 -13.91
C ASP A 78 2.02 -9.98 -13.20
N GLU A 79 3.12 -10.00 -13.95
CA GLU A 79 4.48 -9.94 -13.39
C GLU A 79 4.71 -8.63 -12.62
N LYS A 80 4.43 -7.48 -13.26
CA LYS A 80 4.64 -6.16 -12.63
C LYS A 80 3.69 -5.93 -11.46
N TYR A 81 2.47 -6.43 -11.56
CA TYR A 81 1.47 -6.32 -10.51
C TYR A 81 1.91 -7.09 -9.27
N ARG A 82 2.36 -8.35 -9.44
CA ARG A 82 2.88 -9.18 -8.34
C ARG A 82 4.05 -8.50 -7.65
N LYS A 83 5.03 -8.04 -8.42
CA LYS A 83 6.20 -7.34 -7.89
C LYS A 83 5.81 -6.09 -7.08
N LEU A 84 4.90 -5.28 -7.60
CA LEU A 84 4.46 -4.08 -6.89
C LEU A 84 3.67 -4.41 -5.61
N GLN A 85 2.92 -5.50 -5.60
CA GLN A 85 2.26 -5.98 -4.38
C GLN A 85 3.25 -6.46 -3.34
N ASP A 86 4.23 -7.28 -3.73
CA ASP A 86 5.28 -7.77 -2.83
C ASP A 86 6.04 -6.59 -2.20
N GLU A 87 6.44 -5.60 -3.02
CA GLU A 87 7.11 -4.39 -2.53
C GLU A 87 6.24 -3.56 -1.59
N LEU A 88 4.92 -3.47 -1.84
CA LEU A 88 3.99 -2.79 -0.93
C LEU A 88 3.85 -3.53 0.41
N THR A 89 3.75 -4.86 0.37
CA THR A 89 3.67 -5.71 1.57
C THR A 89 4.94 -5.59 2.42
N GLU A 90 6.13 -5.57 1.81
CA GLU A 90 7.38 -5.33 2.54
C GLU A 90 7.42 -3.96 3.23
N LEU A 91 6.91 -2.92 2.55
CA LEU A 91 6.82 -1.59 3.13
C LEU A 91 5.80 -1.56 4.28
N GLU A 92 4.67 -2.25 4.16
CA GLU A 92 3.68 -2.42 5.24
C GLU A 92 4.28 -3.12 6.46
N PHE A 93 5.05 -4.19 6.25
CA PHE A 93 5.80 -4.84 7.34
C PHE A 93 6.78 -3.88 8.00
N THR A 94 7.45 -3.04 7.22
CA THR A 94 8.38 -2.04 7.77
C THR A 94 7.65 -1.02 8.65
N VAL A 95 6.46 -0.54 8.24
CA VAL A 95 5.59 0.33 9.05
C VAL A 95 5.19 -0.38 10.35
N TYR A 96 4.78 -1.64 10.24
CA TYR A 96 4.37 -2.44 11.38
C TYR A 96 5.50 -2.65 12.39
N ASN A 97 6.71 -2.96 11.93
CA ASN A 97 7.89 -3.12 12.78
C ASN A 97 8.28 -1.80 13.46
N MET A 98 8.21 -0.69 12.74
CA MET A 98 8.41 0.65 13.32
C MET A 98 7.37 0.95 14.42
N ARG A 99 6.15 0.42 14.30
CA ARG A 99 5.08 0.57 15.30
C ARG A 99 5.32 -0.25 16.56
N LEU A 100 5.78 -1.48 16.42
CA LEU A 100 6.06 -2.35 17.57
C LEU A 100 7.37 -2.00 18.28
N GLY A 101 8.21 -1.13 17.71
CA GLY A 101 9.55 -0.85 18.25
C GLY A 101 10.50 -2.04 18.15
N THR A 102 10.08 -3.10 17.45
CA THR A 102 10.88 -4.29 17.21
C THR A 102 11.74 -4.06 15.98
N ARG A 103 13.05 -3.84 16.18
CA ARG A 103 14.01 -4.14 15.12
C ARG A 103 13.89 -5.62 14.85
N VAL A 104 13.47 -6.00 13.64
CA VAL A 104 13.60 -7.39 13.20
C VAL A 104 15.06 -7.75 13.38
N SER A 105 15.34 -8.62 14.34
CA SER A 105 16.68 -9.15 14.53
C SER A 105 17.00 -9.93 13.26
N GLN A 106 17.94 -9.39 12.48
CA GLN A 106 18.55 -10.07 11.35
C GLN A 106 19.42 -11.22 11.85
#